data_AF-A0A645EH35-F1
#
_entry.id   AF-A0A645EH35-F1
#
_cell.length_a   1.000
_cell.length_b   1.000
_cell.length_c   1.000
_cell.angle_alpha   90.00
_cell.angle_beta   90.00
_cell.angle_gamma   90.00
#
_symmetry.space_group_name_H-M   'P 1'
#
loop_
_entity.id
_entity.type
_entity.pdbx_description
1 polymer ?
#
loop_
_entity_poly.entity_id
_entity_poly.type
_entity_poly.pdbx_seq_one_letter_code
_entity_poly.pdbx_strand_id
1 'polypeptide(L)' 'MQVPAQNCLMIGDTTVDILAGKAAGAQTVGVLCGFGEEGELRRAGADLIVKDLKELFDLFK' A
#
# COMPACT_ATOMS: atom_id res chain seq x y z
N MET A 1 16.10 -11.15 -4.45
CA MET A 1 16.65 -9.82 -4.10
C MET A 1 16.86 -9.78 -2.59
N GLN A 2 17.95 -9.17 -2.10
CA GLN A 2 18.28 -9.06 -0.67
C GLN A 2 18.08 -7.61 -0.19
N VAL A 3 16.85 -7.09 -0.33
CA VAL A 3 16.52 -5.70 0.03
C VAL A 3 15.77 -5.71 1.37
N PRO A 4 16.17 -4.89 2.36
CA PRO A 4 15.43 -4.75 3.61
C PRO A 4 14.01 -4.24 3.36
N ALA A 5 13.01 -4.77 4.07
CA ALA A 5 11.61 -4.40 3.89
C ALA A 5 11.34 -2.89 4.09
N GLN A 6 12.12 -2.23 4.94
CA GLN A 6 12.07 -0.79 5.20
C GLN A 6 12.36 0.06 3.95
N ASN A 7 13.08 -0.51 2.98
CA ASN A 7 13.41 0.10 1.70
C ASN A 7 12.46 -0.35 0.58
N CYS A 8 11.39 -1.06 0.94
CA CYS A 8 10.36 -1.52 0.02
C CYS A 8 9.05 -0.79 0.30
N LEU A 9 8.26 -0.64 -0.75
CA LEU A 9 6.89 -0.14 -0.68
C LEU A 9 5.94 -1.28 -1.08
N MET A 10 5.09 -1.70 -0.16
CA MET A 10 4.02 -2.66 -0.45
C MET A 10 2.83 -1.90 -1.03
N ILE A 11 2.39 -2.28 -2.22
CA ILE A 11 1.25 -1.67 -2.90
C ILE A 11 0.20 -2.77 -3.09
N GLY A 12 -1.02 -2.56 -2.60
CA GLY A 12 -2.09 -3.53 -2.72
C GLY A 12 -3.48 -2.93 -2.57
N ASP A 13 -4.48 -3.68 -3.00
CA ASP A 13 -5.88 -3.26 -3.03
C ASP A 13 -6.72 -3.90 -1.91
N THR A 14 -6.15 -4.82 -1.13
CA THR A 14 -6.85 -5.49 -0.03
C THR A 14 -6.25 -5.15 1.33
N THR A 15 -7.02 -5.34 2.40
CA THR A 15 -6.52 -5.17 3.77
C THR A 15 -5.38 -6.13 4.10
N VAL A 16 -5.35 -7.32 3.49
CA VAL A 16 -4.28 -8.32 3.71
C VAL A 16 -2.95 -7.82 3.17
N ASP A 17 -2.93 -7.10 2.05
CA ASP A 17 -1.70 -6.51 1.50
C ASP A 17 -1.09 -5.49 2.47
N ILE A 18 -1.96 -4.64 3.03
CA ILE A 18 -1.57 -3.61 3.99
C ILE A 18 -1.03 -4.27 5.27
N LEU A 19 -1.76 -5.23 5.83
CA LEU A 19 -1.34 -5.93 7.05
C LEU A 19 -0.03 -6.69 6.83
N ALA A 20 0.16 -7.33 5.68
CA ALA A 20 1.40 -8.04 5.33
C ALA A 20 2.58 -7.08 5.21
N GLY A 21 2.41 -5.95 4.51
CA GLY A 21 3.46 -4.93 4.39
C GLY A 21 3.85 -4.36 5.75
N LYS A 22 2.88 -4.05 6.61
CA LYS A 22 3.12 -3.59 7.98
C LYS A 22 3.83 -4.63 8.83
N ALA A 23 3.40 -5.89 8.78
CA ALA A 23 4.04 -6.98 9.51
C ALA A 23 5.49 -7.22 9.07
N ALA A 24 5.79 -6.99 7.79
CA ALA A 24 7.15 -7.05 7.25
C ALA A 24 8.02 -5.83 7.61
N GLY A 25 7.42 -4.73 8.10
CA GLY A 25 8.10 -3.47 8.37
C GLY A 25 8.33 -2.60 7.13
N ALA A 26 7.55 -2.81 6.07
CA ALA A 26 7.54 -1.98 4.87
C ALA A 26 6.55 -0.80 5.00
N GLN A 27 6.76 0.23 4.19
CA GLN A 27 5.73 1.24 3.95
C GLN A 27 4.61 0.63 3.09
N THR A 28 3.37 1.11 3.25
CA THR A 28 2.21 0.53 2.56
C THR A 28 1.35 1.57 1.84
N VAL A 29 0.93 1.25 0.62
CA VAL A 29 0.01 2.05 -0.18
C VAL A 29 -1.21 1.20 -0.55
N GLY A 30 -2.39 1.69 -0.19
CA GLY A 30 -3.67 1.17 -0.67
C GLY A 30 -4.03 1.75 -2.03
N VAL A 31 -4.51 0.93 -2.97
CA VAL A 31 -5.05 1.40 -4.26
C VAL A 31 -6.54 1.09 -4.37
N LEU A 32 -7.36 2.06 -4.76
CA LEU A 32 -8.83 1.93 -4.81
C LEU A 32 -9.36 1.38 -6.15
N CYS A 33 -8.48 0.86 -7.01
CA CYS A 33 -8.87 0.24 -8.28
C CYS A 33 -9.12 -1.28 -8.17
N GLY A 34 -9.18 -1.83 -6.95
CA GLY A 34 -9.42 -3.25 -6.67
C GLY A 34 -10.54 -3.49 -5.65
N PHE A 35 -10.36 -4.45 -4.74
CA PHE A 35 -11.45 -4.97 -3.90
C PHE A 35 -11.70 -4.20 -2.60
N GLY A 36 -10.68 -3.65 -1.96
CA GLY A 36 -10.80 -3.00 -0.66
C GLY A 36 -11.36 -1.58 -0.75
N GLU A 37 -12.18 -1.22 0.23
CA GLU A 37 -12.69 0.15 0.36
C GLU A 37 -11.70 1.05 1.11
N GLU A 38 -11.69 2.35 0.82
CA GLU A 38 -10.77 3.32 1.47
C GLU A 38 -10.80 3.23 2.99
N GLY A 39 -11.99 3.13 3.58
CA GLY A 39 -12.16 3.01 5.03
C GLY A 39 -11.53 1.74 5.60
N GLU A 40 -11.60 0.62 4.88
CA GLU A 40 -11.00 -0.65 5.29
C GLU A 40 -9.47 -0.59 5.22
N LEU A 41 -8.93 -0.06 4.12
CA LEU A 41 -7.49 0.10 3.92
C LEU A 41 -6.89 1.08 4.94
N ARG A 42 -7.59 2.17 5.28
CA ARG A 42 -7.19 3.08 6.37
C ARG A 42 -7.14 2.38 7.72
N ARG A 43 -8.18 1.60 8.06
CA ARG A 43 -8.23 0.85 9.33
C ARG A 43 -7.16 -0.23 9.40
N ALA A 44 -6.81 -0.85 8.28
CA ALA A 44 -5.69 -1.79 8.18
C ALA A 44 -4.31 -1.12 8.35
N GLY A 45 -4.26 0.21 8.29
CA GLY A 45 -3.06 0.99 8.55
C GLY A 45 -2.27 1.38 7.30
N ALA A 46 -2.93 1.54 6.15
CA ALA A 46 -2.25 2.05 4.94
C ALA A 46 -1.59 3.42 5.22
N ASP A 47 -0.31 3.59 4.85
CA ASP A 47 0.38 4.88 5.02
C ASP A 47 -0.15 5.93 4.04
N LEU A 48 -0.52 5.48 2.85
CA LEU A 48 -1.12 6.29 1.81
C LEU A 48 -2.21 5.49 1.10
N ILE A 49 -3.24 6.16 0.62
CA ILE A 49 -4.24 5.58 -0.27
C ILE A 49 -4.35 6.45 -1.50
N VAL A 50 -4.36 5.83 -2.67
CA VAL A 50 -4.52 6.49 -3.96
C VAL A 50 -5.65 5.84 -4.74
N LYS A 51 -6.22 6.57 -5.70
CA LYS A 51 -7.30 6.08 -6.54
C LYS A 51 -6.85 4.93 -7.45
N ASP A 52 -5.67 5.06 -8.05
CA ASP A 52 -5.11 4.11 -9.00
C ASP A 52 -3.57 4.23 -9.10
N LEU A 53 -2.96 3.34 -9.88
CA LEU A 53 -1.50 3.33 -10.08
C LEU A 53 -0.98 4.57 -10.83
N LYS A 54 -1.82 5.28 -11.59
CA LYS A 54 -1.39 6.50 -12.27
C LYS A 54 -1.17 7.62 -11.26
N GLU A 55 -2.10 7.78 -10.32
CA GLU A 55 -1.91 8.73 -9.21
C GLU A 55 -0.65 8.40 -8.40
N LEU A 56 -0.41 7.11 -8.10
CA LEU A 56 0.83 6.71 -7.44
C LEU A 56 2.07 7.08 -8.25
N PHE A 57 2.09 6.78 -9.54
CA PHE A 57 3.21 7.09 -10.42
C PHE A 57 3.49 8.60 -10.48
N ASP A 58 2.46 9.43 -10.47
CA ASP A 58 2.60 10.89 -10.51
C ASP A 58 3.27 11.45 -9.23
N LEU A 59 3.31 10.71 -8.11
CA LEU A 59 4.00 11.10 -6.87
C LEU A 59 5.53 10.86 -6.88
N PHE A 60 6.04 10.01 -7.76
CA PHE A 60 7.47 9.66 -7.86
C PHE A 60 8.24 10.45 -8.93
N LYS A 61 7.60 11.45 -9.51
CA LYS A 61 8.22 12.34 -10.51
C LYS A 61 9.11 13.39 -9.88
#